data_AF-A0A9D7H872-F1
#
_entry.id   AF-A0A9D7H872-F1
#
_cell.length_a   1.000
_cell.length_b   1.000
_cell.length_c   1.000
_cell.angle_alpha   90.00
_cell.angle_beta   90.00
_cell.angle_gamma   90.00
#
_symmetry.space_group_name_H-M   'P 1'
#
loop_
_entity.id
_entity.type
_entity.pdbx_description
1 polymer ?
#
loop_
_entity_poly.entity_id
_entity_poly.type
_entity_poly.pdbx_seq_one_letter_code
_entity_poly.pdbx_strand_id
1 'polypeptide(L)'
;MTERARSGSTSDHITCNATNGSSAAQTIAICNAMKQRNIIVYTVGFHIDNDATDMSVFRQCATESHFYLADDRTTLQNAFQQIGQSISQLRLTH
;
A
#
# COMPACT_ATOMS: atom_id res chain seq x y z
N MET A 1 13.61 13.57 7.08
CA MET A 1 12.63 12.56 6.66
C MET A 1 11.98 11.98 7.93
N THR A 2 11.02 12.69 8.52
CA THR A 2 10.40 12.27 9.79
C THR A 2 8.90 12.23 9.60
N GLU A 3 8.39 11.04 9.28
CA GLU A 3 6.97 10.84 9.04
C GLU A 3 6.31 10.49 10.36
N ARG A 4 5.39 11.35 10.78
CA ARG A 4 4.55 11.15 11.95
C ARG A 4 3.17 10.78 11.41
N ALA A 5 2.85 9.49 11.34
CA ALA A 5 1.46 9.09 11.25
C ALA A 5 0.81 9.56 12.57
N ARG A 6 0.04 10.66 12.52
CA ARG A 6 -0.33 11.38 13.73
C ARG A 6 -1.75 11.92 13.67
N SER A 7 -2.69 11.10 14.12
CA SER A 7 -4.02 11.56 14.52
C SER A 7 -4.01 11.81 16.04
N GLY A 8 -4.23 13.07 16.49
CA GLY A 8 -4.32 13.44 17.91
C GLY A 8 -3.57 14.73 18.33
N SER A 9 -3.84 15.25 19.53
CA SER A 9 -3.25 16.49 20.08
C SER A 9 -1.78 16.30 20.50
N THR A 10 -0.90 17.30 20.29
CA THR A 10 0.57 17.23 20.52
C THR A 10 1.00 16.72 21.91
N SER A 11 0.16 16.90 22.92
CA SER A 11 0.35 16.43 24.31
C SER A 11 0.18 14.93 24.49
N ASP A 12 -0.57 14.26 23.63
CA ASP A 12 -0.83 12.81 23.71
C ASP A 12 0.25 11.99 22.98
N HIS A 13 1.20 12.67 22.34
CA HIS A 13 2.22 11.99 21.56
C HIS A 13 3.46 11.70 22.36
N ILE A 14 3.91 10.46 22.21
CA ILE A 14 5.32 10.12 22.47
C ILE A 14 6.14 10.86 21.39
N THR A 15 6.92 11.86 21.79
CA THR A 15 7.71 12.73 20.90
C THR A 15 8.94 12.05 20.31
N CYS A 16 9.13 10.75 20.56
CA CYS A 16 10.22 9.95 20.05
C CYS A 16 10.14 9.75 18.52
N ASN A 17 11.30 9.65 17.89
CA ASN A 17 11.40 9.09 16.55
C ASN A 17 11.08 7.60 16.61
N ALA A 18 10.33 7.10 15.63
CA ALA A 18 10.19 5.66 15.44
C ALA A 18 11.58 5.05 15.18
N THR A 19 11.94 4.01 15.93
CA THR A 19 13.23 3.31 15.81
C THR A 19 13.49 2.80 14.39
N ASN A 20 12.42 2.45 13.68
CA ASN A 20 12.46 1.91 12.32
C ASN A 20 12.19 2.98 11.23
N GLY A 21 12.17 4.27 11.58
CA GLY A 21 11.89 5.36 10.66
C GLY A 21 10.40 5.53 10.31
N SER A 22 10.15 6.24 9.22
CA SER A 22 8.83 6.59 8.66
C SER A 22 7.97 5.35 8.36
N SER A 23 6.65 5.44 8.54
CA SER A 23 5.71 4.36 8.18
C SER A 23 5.76 4.05 6.68
N ALA A 24 5.82 5.06 5.82
CA ALA A 24 6.04 4.86 4.39
C ALA A 24 7.39 4.19 4.09
N ALA A 25 8.48 4.63 4.74
CA ALA A 25 9.81 4.06 4.53
C ALA A 25 9.86 2.58 4.91
N GLN A 26 9.23 2.21 6.04
CA GLN A 26 9.10 0.81 6.46
C GLN A 26 8.25 0.01 5.47
N THR A 27 7.13 0.56 5.02
CA THR A 27 6.26 -0.07 4.02
C THR A 27 7.02 -0.36 2.74
N ILE A 28 7.72 0.64 2.17
CA ILE A 28 8.52 0.48 0.95
C ILE A 28 9.62 -0.56 1.14
N ALA A 29 10.32 -0.57 2.28
CA ALA A 29 11.35 -1.56 2.56
C ALA A 29 10.81 -2.99 2.58
N ILE A 30 9.64 -3.21 3.19
CA ILE A 30 8.98 -4.52 3.21
C ILE A 30 8.52 -4.91 1.81
N CYS A 31 7.92 -3.99 1.04
CA CYS A 31 7.48 -4.27 -0.33
C CYS A 31 8.66 -4.65 -1.23
N ASN A 32 9.81 -3.99 -1.08
CA ASN A 32 11.02 -4.33 -1.81
C ASN A 32 11.54 -5.73 -1.43
N ALA A 33 11.54 -6.07 -0.13
CA ALA A 33 11.93 -7.41 0.32
C ALA A 33 10.99 -8.50 -0.21
N MET A 34 9.68 -8.23 -0.33
CA MET A 34 8.71 -9.13 -0.94
C MET A 34 8.99 -9.33 -2.42
N LYS A 35 9.21 -8.25 -3.18
CA LYS A 35 9.54 -8.29 -4.61
C LYS A 35 10.81 -9.09 -4.90
N GLN A 36 11.85 -8.93 -4.06
CA GLN A 36 13.10 -9.71 -4.18
C GLN A 36 12.90 -11.22 -4.00
N ARG A 37 11.82 -11.63 -3.33
CA ARG A 37 11.44 -13.04 -3.16
C ARG A 37 10.45 -13.52 -4.22
N ASN A 38 10.26 -12.77 -5.30
CA ASN A 38 9.27 -13.03 -6.35
C ASN A 38 7.82 -13.10 -5.82
N ILE A 39 7.50 -12.36 -4.75
CA ILE A 39 6.11 -12.24 -4.26
C ILE A 39 5.44 -11.10 -5.02
N ILE A 40 4.26 -11.38 -5.60
CA ILE A 40 3.43 -10.38 -6.26
C ILE A 40 2.65 -9.59 -5.21
N VAL A 41 2.87 -8.28 -5.17
CA VAL A 41 2.24 -7.35 -4.22
C VAL A 41 1.14 -6.57 -4.93
N TYR A 42 -0.10 -6.75 -4.50
CA TYR A 42 -1.25 -5.97 -4.95
C TYR A 42 -1.59 -4.91 -3.90
N THR A 43 -1.79 -3.66 -4.34
CA THR A 43 -2.13 -2.56 -3.43
C THR A 43 -3.46 -1.94 -3.84
N VAL A 44 -4.36 -1.77 -2.88
CA VAL A 44 -5.65 -1.10 -3.06
C VAL A 44 -5.69 0.12 -2.14
N GLY A 45 -5.66 1.31 -2.74
CA GLY A 45 -5.88 2.56 -2.02
C GLY A 45 -7.38 2.82 -1.90
N PHE A 46 -7.90 2.84 -0.68
CA PHE A 46 -9.32 3.11 -0.43
C PHE A 46 -9.49 4.52 0.14
N HIS A 47 -10.29 5.35 -0.52
CA HIS A 47 -10.58 6.72 -0.07
C HIS A 47 -9.30 7.54 0.20
N ILE A 48 -8.26 7.32 -0.62
CA ILE A 48 -7.07 8.14 -0.59
C ILE A 48 -7.42 9.36 -1.45
N ASP A 49 -7.70 10.49 -0.78
CA ASP A 49 -7.76 11.79 -1.46
C ASP A 49 -6.47 11.95 -2.31
N ASN A 50 -6.47 12.74 -3.38
CA ASN A 50 -5.36 12.88 -4.35
C ASN A 50 -4.02 13.41 -3.77
N ASP A 51 -3.66 13.07 -2.54
CA ASP A 51 -2.35 13.22 -1.93
C ASP A 51 -1.33 12.37 -2.71
N ALA A 52 -0.53 13.08 -3.49
CA ALA A 52 0.54 12.52 -4.30
C ALA A 52 1.57 11.73 -3.47
N THR A 53 1.71 12.03 -2.17
CA THR A 53 2.66 11.36 -1.28
C THR A 53 2.18 9.95 -0.96
N ASP A 54 0.91 9.82 -0.54
CA ASP A 54 0.33 8.53 -0.21
C ASP A 54 0.25 7.64 -1.47
N MET A 55 -0.23 8.20 -2.59
CA MET A 55 -0.27 7.49 -3.86
C MET A 55 1.11 6.97 -4.31
N SER A 56 2.18 7.73 -4.03
CA SER A 56 3.55 7.31 -4.35
C SER A 56 3.98 6.07 -3.56
N VAL A 57 3.62 5.98 -2.28
CA VAL A 57 3.95 4.81 -1.42
C VAL A 57 3.24 3.56 -1.92
N PHE A 58 1.93 3.64 -2.19
CA PHE A 58 1.18 2.50 -2.72
C PHE A 58 1.69 2.06 -4.08
N ARG A 59 1.97 3.02 -4.98
CA ARG A 59 2.51 2.72 -6.32
C ARG A 59 3.91 2.10 -6.27
N GLN A 60 4.77 2.56 -5.37
CA GLN A 60 6.10 1.96 -5.18
C GLN A 60 6.01 0.56 -4.55
N CYS A 61 5.00 0.31 -3.73
CA CYS A 61 4.79 -0.99 -3.11
C CYS A 61 4.20 -2.04 -4.07
N ALA A 62 3.30 -1.63 -4.98
CA ALA A 62 2.68 -2.50 -5.98
C ALA A 62 3.72 -3.18 -6.88
N THR A 63 3.52 -4.45 -7.20
CA THR A 63 4.30 -5.15 -8.23
C THR A 63 3.70 -4.81 -9.59
N GLU A 64 4.52 -4.26 -10.48
CA GLU A 64 4.10 -3.82 -11.82
C GLU A 64 2.95 -2.79 -11.76
N SER A 65 1.85 -3.07 -12.48
CA SER A 65 0.69 -2.22 -12.65
C SER A 65 -0.45 -2.58 -11.69
N HIS A 66 -0.19 -3.38 -10.65
CA HIS A 66 -1.19 -3.87 -9.70
C HIS A 66 -1.56 -2.86 -8.60
N PHE A 67 -1.73 -1.60 -8.99
CA PHE A 67 -2.21 -0.53 -8.13
C PHE A 67 -3.66 -0.21 -8.47
N TYR A 68 -4.53 -0.27 -7.47
CA TYR A 68 -5.95 0.01 -7.60
C TYR A 68 -6.33 1.16 -6.68
N LEU A 69 -7.12 2.09 -7.19
CA LEU A 69 -7.78 3.13 -6.40
C LEU A 69 -9.25 2.80 -6.31
N ALA A 70 -9.78 2.90 -5.10
CA ALA A 70 -11.19 2.67 -4.81
C ALA A 70 -11.73 3.86 -4.00
N ASP A 71 -12.58 4.65 -4.63
CA ASP A 71 -13.24 5.80 -4.00
C ASP A 71 -14.55 5.40 -3.30
N ASP A 72 -15.04 4.18 -3.53
CA ASP A 72 -16.30 3.72 -2.95
C ASP A 72 -16.31 2.19 -2.76
N ARG A 73 -17.35 1.69 -2.09
CA ARG A 73 -17.49 0.25 -1.83
C ARG A 73 -17.58 -0.59 -3.11
N THR A 74 -18.17 -0.05 -4.17
CA THR A 74 -18.36 -0.75 -5.45
C THR A 74 -17.04 -0.92 -6.19
N THR A 75 -16.25 0.14 -6.31
CA THR A 75 -14.90 0.15 -6.89
C THR A 75 -13.95 -0.70 -6.06
N LEU A 76 -14.10 -0.71 -4.73
CA LEU A 76 -13.36 -1.61 -3.84
C LEU A 76 -13.67 -3.08 -4.13
N GLN A 77 -14.95 -3.45 -4.23
CA GLN A 77 -15.36 -4.82 -4.56
C GLN A 77 -14.84 -5.23 -5.95
N ASN A 78 -14.93 -4.34 -6.94
CA ASN A 78 -14.42 -4.58 -8.28
C ASN A 78 -12.90 -4.79 -8.29
N ALA A 79 -12.14 -3.99 -7.53
CA ALA A 79 -10.69 -4.16 -7.41
C ALA A 79 -10.33 -5.55 -6.85
N PHE A 80 -10.99 -5.97 -5.76
CA PHE A 80 -10.77 -7.31 -5.21
C PHE A 80 -11.16 -8.44 -6.17
N GLN A 81 -12.26 -8.28 -6.93
CA GLN A 81 -12.65 -9.25 -7.95
C GLN A 81 -11.61 -9.37 -9.07
N GLN A 82 -11.08 -8.25 -9.56
CA GLN A 82 -10.03 -8.24 -10.60
C GLN A 82 -8.75 -8.92 -10.10
N ILE A 83 -8.34 -8.66 -8.85
CA ILE A 83 -7.20 -9.34 -8.22
C ILE A 83 -7.46 -10.84 -8.15
N GLY A 84 -8.65 -11.26 -7.72
CA GLY A 84 -9.03 -12.67 -7.66
C GLY A 84 -9.00 -13.37 -9.02
N GLN A 85 -9.42 -12.68 -10.09
CA GLN A 85 -9.34 -13.19 -11.47
C GLN A 85 -7.89 -13.31 -11.95
N SER A 86 -7.05 -12.31 -11.70
CA SER A 86 -5.62 -12.32 -12.06
C SER A 86 -4.89 -13.49 -11.40
N ILE A 87 -5.14 -13.73 -10.10
CA ILE A 87 -4.60 -14.88 -9.36
C ILE A 87 -5.14 -16.21 -9.91
N SER A 88 -6.43 -16.26 -10.28
CA SER A 88 -7.03 -17.47 -10.84
C SER A 88 -6.43 -17.82 -12.21
N GLN A 89 -6.15 -16.83 -13.06
CA GLN A 89 -5.49 -17.03 -14.36
C GLN A 89 -4.05 -17.55 -14.20
N LEU A 90 -3.28 -17.02 -13.23
CA LEU A 90 -1.96 -17.54 -12.88
C LEU A 90 -2.02 -19.04 -12.55
N ARG A 91 -3.10 -19.50 -11.88
CA ARG A 91 -3.30 -20.91 -11.54
C ARG A 91 -3.77 -21.78 -12.71
N LEU A 92 -4.41 -21.20 -13.72
CA LEU A 92 -4.96 -21.91 -14.88
C LEU A 92 -3.95 -22.08 -16.02
N THR A 93 -2.68 -21.71 -15.83
CA THR A 93 -1.59 -22.03 -16.76
C THR A 93 -1.08 -23.46 -16.54
N HIS A 94 -1.91 -24.46 -16.85
CA HIS A 94 -1.46 -25.84 -17.08
C HIS A 94 -2.49 -26.64 -17.90
#